data_AF-A0A354ZA33-F1
#
_entry.id   AF-A0A354ZA33-F1
#
_cell.length_a   1.000
_cell.length_b   1.000
_cell.length_c   1.000
_cell.angle_alpha   90.00
_cell.angle_beta   90.00
_cell.angle_gamma   90.00
#
_symmetry.space_group_name_H-M   'P 1'
#
loop_
_entity.id
_entity.type
_entity.pdbx_description
1 polymer ?
#
loop_
_entity_poly.entity_id
_entity_poly.type
_entity_poly.pdbx_seq_one_letter_code
_entity_poly.pdbx_strand_id
1 'polypeptide(L)'
;MSSSFGQRLKSARIMAGLSMDALVAKMGHLISKQAVSKYENGIMLPDSRTLLALADALSVKPDYFFAQRQILIDEINFRKKAAASRKSIASLEERIKDELERYLELESLFPQSAPLHNTMNFEAIRNLDDIEAAALQLRDEWGVGKEGPIASVVDLLEEHDIKVIEIGAPSGIDGISGKAGEVSFIILDKNAPSDRKRLTALHEYAHLFLSFDPAHEPRAQEKLCHSFGAAFLMPRDVLVRELGANRSDISFAELKALKEQYGISMQAILYRARQQGIISQYVYERLMKQMSAFGWRMKEPGEYPVRERPQRFDQLLHRAISEEFISISKASFLANKPIERIRLERILGDAPAYS
;
A
#
# COMPACT_ATOMS: atom_id res chain seq x y z
N MET A 1 -21.17 -17.46 1.02
CA MET A 1 -20.96 -18.90 0.73
C MET A 1 -19.50 -19.23 1.05
N SER A 2 -19.21 -20.31 1.77
CA SER A 2 -17.82 -20.69 2.09
C SER A 2 -17.04 -21.02 0.81
N SER A 3 -15.80 -20.55 0.70
CA SER A 3 -14.95 -20.90 -0.45
C SER A 3 -14.65 -22.40 -0.51
N SER A 4 -14.83 -23.03 -1.67
CA SER A 4 -14.48 -24.45 -1.85
C SER A 4 -12.97 -24.65 -2.01
N PHE A 5 -12.49 -25.87 -1.73
CA PHE A 5 -11.10 -26.29 -2.01
C PHE A 5 -10.65 -25.88 -3.42
N GLY A 6 -11.51 -26.11 -4.42
CA GLY A 6 -11.21 -25.80 -5.83
C GLY A 6 -11.00 -24.31 -6.09
N GLN A 7 -11.79 -23.44 -5.45
CA GLN A 7 -11.61 -21.99 -5.55
C GLN A 7 -10.29 -21.53 -4.93
N ARG A 8 -9.93 -22.07 -3.74
CA ARG A 8 -8.64 -21.79 -3.10
C ARG A 8 -7.48 -22.28 -3.98
N LEU A 9 -7.56 -23.49 -4.53
CA LEU A 9 -6.53 -24.01 -5.45
C LEU A 9 -6.34 -23.10 -6.67
N LYS A 10 -7.44 -22.69 -7.31
CA LYS A 10 -7.40 -21.77 -8.46
C LYS A 10 -6.77 -20.43 -8.08
N SER A 11 -7.17 -19.87 -6.94
CA SER A 11 -6.63 -18.62 -6.41
C SER A 11 -5.12 -18.73 -6.16
N ALA A 12 -4.65 -19.76 -5.46
CA ALA A 12 -3.21 -20.00 -5.23
C ALA A 12 -2.42 -20.15 -6.52
N ARG A 13 -2.97 -20.86 -7.53
CA ARG A 13 -2.34 -20.98 -8.84
C ARG A 13 -2.20 -19.64 -9.56
N ILE A 14 -3.25 -18.80 -9.52
CA ILE A 14 -3.23 -17.48 -10.14
C ILE A 14 -2.27 -16.54 -9.38
N MET A 15 -2.27 -16.56 -8.04
CA MET A 15 -1.31 -15.82 -7.21
C MET A 15 0.13 -16.18 -7.57
N ALA A 16 0.44 -17.46 -7.73
CA ALA A 16 1.75 -17.94 -8.15
C ALA A 16 2.09 -17.59 -9.62
N GLY A 17 1.16 -16.99 -10.36
CA GLY A 17 1.33 -16.67 -11.77
C GLY A 17 1.54 -17.93 -12.61
N LEU A 18 0.80 -19.00 -12.37
CA LEU A 18 0.93 -20.25 -13.11
C LEU A 18 -0.31 -20.52 -13.97
N SER A 19 -0.12 -21.02 -15.20
CA SER A 19 -1.18 -21.73 -15.91
C SER A 19 -1.34 -23.14 -15.31
N MET A 20 -2.42 -23.85 -15.62
CA MET A 20 -2.57 -25.25 -15.20
C MET A 20 -1.40 -26.11 -15.71
N ASP A 21 -0.96 -25.90 -16.96
CA ASP A 21 0.19 -26.60 -17.54
C ASP A 21 1.50 -26.24 -16.82
N ALA A 22 1.70 -24.98 -16.46
CA ALA A 22 2.88 -24.55 -15.72
C ALA A 22 2.90 -25.11 -14.29
N LEU A 23 1.74 -25.27 -13.64
CA LEU A 23 1.63 -25.94 -12.34
C LEU A 23 2.00 -27.42 -12.47
N VAL A 24 1.46 -28.12 -13.47
CA VAL A 24 1.80 -29.52 -13.76
C VAL A 24 3.31 -29.70 -13.97
N ALA A 25 3.92 -28.83 -14.78
CA ALA A 25 5.37 -28.86 -15.01
C ALA A 25 6.16 -28.59 -13.72
N LYS A 26 5.74 -27.60 -12.91
CA LYS A 26 6.39 -27.27 -11.63
C LYS A 26 6.29 -28.41 -10.62
N MET A 27 5.22 -29.20 -10.67
CA MET A 27 5.03 -30.41 -9.86
C MET A 27 5.73 -31.65 -10.44
N GLY A 28 6.59 -31.50 -11.46
CA GLY A 28 7.28 -32.63 -12.09
C GLY A 28 6.34 -33.63 -12.76
N HIS A 29 5.20 -33.16 -13.28
CA HIS A 29 4.17 -33.97 -13.93
C HIS A 29 3.52 -35.04 -13.02
N LEU A 30 3.54 -34.84 -11.69
CA LEU A 30 2.86 -35.72 -10.73
C LEU A 30 1.35 -35.88 -11.02
N ILE A 31 0.72 -34.84 -11.56
CA ILE A 31 -0.70 -34.81 -11.93
C ILE A 31 -0.88 -34.26 -13.35
N SER A 32 -2.02 -34.55 -13.98
CA SER A 32 -2.36 -34.04 -15.31
C SER A 32 -3.08 -32.69 -15.26
N LYS A 33 -3.09 -31.95 -16.38
CA LYS A 33 -3.89 -30.73 -16.53
C LYS A 33 -5.37 -30.98 -16.27
N GLN A 34 -5.88 -32.13 -16.71
CA GLN A 34 -7.27 -32.53 -16.48
C GLN A 34 -7.53 -32.74 -14.99
N ALA A 35 -6.58 -33.29 -14.23
CA ALA A 35 -6.70 -33.42 -12.79
C ALA A 35 -6.76 -32.04 -12.11
N VAL A 36 -5.86 -31.11 -12.47
CA VAL A 36 -5.90 -29.72 -11.96
C VAL A 36 -7.25 -29.07 -12.23
N SER A 37 -7.77 -29.20 -13.46
CA SER A 37 -9.10 -28.66 -13.81
C SER A 37 -10.22 -29.30 -12.97
N LYS A 38 -10.20 -30.63 -12.77
CA LYS A 38 -11.19 -31.31 -11.91
C LYS A 38 -11.11 -30.82 -10.46
N TYR A 39 -9.90 -30.61 -9.93
CA TYR A 39 -9.70 -30.08 -8.58
C TYR A 39 -10.23 -28.64 -8.45
N GLU A 40 -9.88 -27.75 -9.38
CA GLU A 40 -10.32 -26.34 -9.35
C GLU A 40 -11.84 -26.19 -9.48
N ASN A 41 -12.49 -27.10 -10.20
CA ASN A 41 -13.94 -27.12 -10.35
C ASN A 41 -14.66 -27.91 -9.24
N GLY A 42 -13.92 -28.44 -8.25
CA GLY A 42 -14.51 -29.20 -7.14
C GLY A 42 -15.09 -30.56 -7.52
N ILE A 43 -14.74 -31.10 -8.70
CA ILE A 43 -15.19 -32.40 -9.21
C ILE A 43 -14.46 -33.56 -8.50
N MET A 44 -13.23 -33.30 -8.04
CA MET A 44 -12.38 -34.28 -7.38
C MET A 44 -11.56 -33.57 -6.29
N LEU A 45 -11.10 -34.30 -5.28
CA LEU A 45 -10.12 -33.84 -4.30
C LEU A 45 -8.79 -34.58 -4.49
N PRO A 46 -7.64 -33.93 -4.24
CA PRO A 46 -6.35 -34.61 -4.23
C PRO A 46 -6.19 -35.51 -3.02
N ASP A 47 -5.34 -36.53 -3.13
CA ASP A 47 -4.86 -37.27 -1.96
C ASP A 47 -3.84 -36.45 -1.15
N SER A 48 -3.42 -36.96 0.01
CA SER A 48 -2.51 -36.24 0.92
C SER A 48 -1.16 -35.94 0.28
N ARG A 49 -0.63 -36.86 -0.54
CA ARG A 49 0.65 -36.67 -1.24
C ARG A 49 0.55 -35.54 -2.26
N THR A 50 -0.52 -35.53 -3.05
CA THR A 50 -0.81 -34.53 -4.07
C THR A 50 -1.09 -33.17 -3.44
N LEU A 51 -1.83 -33.14 -2.32
CA LEU A 51 -2.09 -31.92 -1.56
C LEU A 51 -0.81 -31.24 -1.09
N LEU A 52 0.13 -32.00 -0.50
CA LEU A 52 1.43 -31.47 -0.06
C LEU A 52 2.26 -30.96 -1.24
N ALA A 53 2.28 -31.70 -2.35
CA ALA A 53 2.97 -31.27 -3.58
C ALA A 53 2.35 -30.00 -4.18
N LEU A 54 1.03 -29.84 -4.11
CA LEU A 54 0.34 -28.62 -4.53
C LEU A 54 0.72 -27.43 -3.64
N ALA A 55 0.73 -27.62 -2.32
CA ALA A 55 1.10 -26.58 -1.36
C ALA A 55 2.53 -26.08 -1.60
N ASP A 56 3.47 -27.01 -1.77
CA ASP A 56 4.88 -26.69 -2.05
C ASP A 56 5.05 -25.96 -3.40
N ALA A 57 4.47 -26.51 -4.48
CA ALA A 57 4.55 -25.91 -5.81
C ALA A 57 3.91 -24.51 -5.87
N LEU A 58 2.90 -24.24 -5.05
CA LEU A 58 2.21 -22.95 -4.99
C LEU A 58 2.76 -22.03 -3.89
N SER A 59 3.72 -22.51 -3.08
CA SER A 59 4.32 -21.79 -1.96
C SER A 59 3.28 -21.29 -0.94
N VAL A 60 2.29 -22.15 -0.64
CA VAL A 60 1.26 -21.92 0.38
C VAL A 60 1.27 -23.06 1.42
N LYS A 61 0.75 -22.81 2.62
CA LYS A 61 0.57 -23.87 3.63
C LYS A 61 -0.60 -24.78 3.23
N PRO A 62 -0.58 -26.09 3.55
CA PRO A 62 -1.71 -26.99 3.23
C PRO A 62 -3.07 -26.49 3.74
N ASP A 63 -3.08 -25.86 4.92
CA ASP A 63 -4.28 -25.29 5.56
C ASP A 63 -4.95 -24.19 4.71
N TYR A 64 -4.19 -23.53 3.82
CA TYR A 64 -4.72 -22.53 2.89
C TYR A 64 -5.91 -23.04 2.07
N PHE A 65 -5.83 -24.30 1.61
CA PHE A 65 -6.89 -24.86 0.76
C PHE A 65 -8.21 -25.12 1.50
N PHE A 66 -8.18 -25.14 2.83
CA PHE A 66 -9.34 -25.39 3.68
C PHE A 66 -9.78 -24.15 4.47
N ALA A 67 -9.02 -23.05 4.38
CA ALA A 67 -9.36 -21.80 5.03
C ALA A 67 -10.67 -21.23 4.47
N GLN A 68 -11.68 -21.12 5.34
CA GLN A 68 -12.96 -20.55 4.98
C GLN A 68 -12.84 -19.03 4.75
N ARG A 69 -13.27 -18.55 3.57
CA ARG A 69 -13.47 -17.11 3.35
C ARG A 69 -14.68 -16.64 4.15
N GLN A 70 -14.45 -15.86 5.21
CA GLN A 70 -15.53 -15.17 5.92
C GLN A 70 -15.97 -13.90 5.16
N ILE A 71 -15.02 -13.25 4.48
CA ILE A 71 -15.25 -12.06 3.67
C ILE A 71 -14.83 -12.38 2.25
N LEU A 72 -15.71 -12.15 1.28
CA LEU A 72 -15.45 -12.38 -0.14
C LEU A 72 -15.26 -11.03 -0.82
N ILE A 73 -14.11 -10.87 -1.46
CA ILE A 73 -13.84 -9.72 -2.32
C ILE A 73 -14.08 -10.16 -3.76
N ASP A 74 -15.28 -9.87 -4.25
CA ASP A 74 -15.71 -10.32 -5.57
C ASP A 74 -14.98 -9.53 -6.67
N GLU A 75 -14.93 -8.20 -6.54
CA GLU A 75 -14.29 -7.32 -7.52
C GLU A 75 -13.31 -6.35 -6.85
N ILE A 76 -12.16 -6.17 -7.49
CA ILE A 76 -11.21 -5.10 -7.18
C ILE A 76 -11.33 -4.07 -8.31
N ASN A 77 -11.82 -2.89 -7.96
CA ASN A 77 -11.84 -1.77 -8.90
C ASN A 77 -10.55 -0.97 -8.78
N PHE A 78 -9.57 -1.29 -9.63
CA PHE A 78 -8.36 -0.47 -9.75
C PHE A 78 -8.68 0.83 -10.45
N ARG A 79 -8.37 1.97 -9.83
CA ARG A 79 -8.50 3.27 -10.51
C ARG A 79 -7.42 3.48 -11.57
N LYS A 80 -6.26 2.83 -11.42
CA LYS A 80 -5.14 2.87 -12.38
C LYS A 80 -4.79 1.46 -12.86
N LYS A 81 -5.02 1.17 -14.14
CA LYS A 81 -4.52 -0.07 -14.75
C LYS A 81 -3.01 0.06 -14.92
N ALA A 82 -2.26 -0.74 -14.16
CA ALA A 82 -0.82 -0.81 -14.31
C ALA A 82 -0.42 -1.22 -15.74
N ALA A 83 0.73 -0.72 -16.23
CA ALA A 83 1.35 -1.16 -17.48
C ALA A 83 2.00 -2.55 -17.33
N ALA A 84 1.24 -3.51 -16.79
CA ALA A 84 1.67 -4.86 -16.50
C ALA A 84 0.90 -5.87 -17.37
N SER A 85 1.48 -7.07 -17.56
CA SER A 85 0.79 -8.13 -18.30
C SER A 85 -0.51 -8.53 -17.59
N ARG A 86 -1.53 -8.96 -18.36
CA ARG A 86 -2.80 -9.48 -17.80
C ARG A 86 -2.59 -10.54 -16.71
N LYS A 87 -1.59 -11.40 -16.90
CA LYS A 87 -1.20 -12.44 -15.95
C LYS A 87 -0.67 -11.86 -14.63
N SER A 88 0.16 -10.81 -14.73
CA SER A 88 0.71 -10.12 -13.56
C SER A 88 -0.36 -9.36 -12.78
N ILE A 89 -1.32 -8.74 -13.49
CA ILE A 89 -2.45 -8.04 -12.86
C ILE A 89 -3.33 -9.05 -12.12
N ALA A 90 -3.70 -10.17 -12.76
CA ALA A 90 -4.51 -11.20 -12.11
C ALA A 90 -3.82 -11.83 -10.88
N SER A 91 -2.50 -12.06 -10.96
CA SER A 91 -1.71 -12.51 -9.81
C SER A 91 -1.73 -11.49 -8.66
N LEU A 92 -1.59 -10.20 -8.98
CA LEU A 92 -1.65 -9.13 -8.01
C LEU A 92 -3.04 -9.01 -7.36
N GLU A 93 -4.12 -9.05 -8.16
CA GLU A 93 -5.50 -9.06 -7.67
C GLU A 93 -5.73 -10.16 -6.65
N GLU A 94 -5.36 -11.41 -6.96
CA GLU A 94 -5.56 -12.53 -6.04
C GLU A 94 -4.71 -12.39 -4.77
N ARG A 95 -3.49 -11.83 -4.85
CA ARG A 95 -2.67 -11.54 -3.66
C ARG A 95 -3.30 -10.47 -2.77
N ILE A 96 -3.87 -9.42 -3.37
CA ILE A 96 -4.60 -8.37 -2.64
C ILE A 96 -5.83 -8.96 -1.97
N LYS A 97 -6.61 -9.79 -2.68
CA LYS A 97 -7.78 -10.48 -2.11
C LYS A 97 -7.39 -11.34 -0.92
N ASP A 98 -6.35 -12.17 -1.05
CA ASP A 98 -5.87 -13.01 0.05
C ASP A 98 -5.44 -12.19 1.29
N GLU A 99 -4.68 -11.12 1.08
CA GLU A 99 -4.22 -10.27 2.17
C GLU A 99 -5.38 -9.56 2.88
N LEU A 100 -6.31 -8.97 2.11
CA LEU A 100 -7.48 -8.30 2.66
C LEU A 100 -8.41 -9.29 3.37
N GLU A 101 -8.60 -10.49 2.84
CA GLU A 101 -9.38 -11.56 3.50
C GLU A 101 -8.82 -11.88 4.89
N ARG A 102 -7.51 -12.10 4.99
CA ARG A 102 -6.83 -12.38 6.27
C ARG A 102 -6.87 -11.17 7.21
N TYR A 103 -6.71 -9.96 6.68
CA TYR A 103 -6.79 -8.71 7.45
C TYR A 103 -8.18 -8.55 8.06
N LEU A 104 -9.23 -8.64 7.26
CA LEU A 104 -10.58 -8.39 7.70
C LEU A 104 -11.11 -9.52 8.61
N GLU A 105 -10.66 -10.77 8.41
CA GLU A 105 -10.90 -11.86 9.37
C GLU A 105 -10.32 -11.50 10.74
N LEU A 106 -9.07 -11.04 10.81
CA LEU A 106 -8.43 -10.63 12.05
C LEU A 106 -9.12 -9.42 12.69
N GLU A 107 -9.46 -8.41 11.89
CA GLU A 107 -10.12 -7.19 12.36
C GLU A 107 -11.52 -7.47 12.90
N SER A 108 -12.24 -8.46 12.34
CA SER A 108 -13.58 -8.86 12.80
C SER A 108 -13.61 -9.36 14.26
N LEU A 109 -12.46 -9.76 14.81
CA LEU A 109 -12.31 -10.15 16.22
C LEU A 109 -12.37 -8.93 17.17
N PHE A 110 -12.26 -7.71 16.65
CA PHE A 110 -12.17 -6.48 17.44
C PHE A 110 -13.18 -5.41 16.98
N PRO A 111 -14.51 -5.68 17.03
CA PRO A 111 -15.52 -4.72 16.58
C PRO A 111 -15.47 -3.41 17.36
N GLN A 112 -15.04 -3.43 18.63
CA GLN A 112 -14.92 -2.24 19.48
C GLN A 112 -13.66 -1.41 19.20
N SER A 113 -12.75 -1.89 18.35
CA SER A 113 -11.54 -1.17 17.93
C SER A 113 -11.58 -0.91 16.43
N ALA A 114 -12.78 -0.81 15.85
CA ALA A 114 -12.98 -0.43 14.47
C ALA A 114 -12.29 0.92 14.19
N PRO A 115 -11.67 1.06 13.02
CA PRO A 115 -11.07 2.34 12.62
C PRO A 115 -12.15 3.40 12.44
N LEU A 116 -11.75 4.66 12.42
CA LEU A 116 -12.63 5.77 12.11
C LEU A 116 -13.03 5.67 10.64
N HIS A 117 -14.32 5.73 10.32
CA HIS A 117 -14.71 5.75 8.92
C HIS A 117 -14.33 7.08 8.27
N ASN A 118 -13.64 7.03 7.13
CA ASN A 118 -13.37 8.22 6.34
C ASN A 118 -14.68 8.77 5.72
N THR A 119 -15.25 9.78 6.35
CA THR A 119 -16.50 10.44 5.93
C THR A 119 -16.27 11.66 5.03
N MET A 120 -15.03 11.89 4.60
CA MET A 120 -14.66 13.08 3.84
C MET A 120 -15.42 13.17 2.52
N ASN A 121 -16.07 14.31 2.32
CA ASN A 121 -16.68 14.68 1.06
C ASN A 121 -16.08 16.01 0.61
N PHE A 122 -15.33 15.96 -0.49
CA PHE A 122 -14.66 17.12 -1.06
C PHE A 122 -15.52 17.73 -2.16
N GLU A 123 -15.49 19.06 -2.26
CA GLU A 123 -15.94 19.72 -3.49
C GLU A 123 -15.10 19.25 -4.68
N ALA A 124 -15.67 19.37 -5.89
CA ALA A 124 -14.96 18.99 -7.11
C ALA A 124 -13.71 19.86 -7.29
N ILE A 125 -12.55 19.20 -7.39
CA ILE A 125 -11.26 19.86 -7.58
C ILE A 125 -11.16 20.39 -9.01
N ARG A 126 -10.99 21.71 -9.14
CA ARG A 126 -10.84 22.42 -10.42
C ARG A 126 -9.42 22.91 -10.64
N ASN A 127 -8.69 23.22 -9.58
CA ASN A 127 -7.34 23.81 -9.68
C ASN A 127 -6.47 23.47 -8.46
N LEU A 128 -5.28 24.08 -8.39
CA LEU A 128 -4.32 23.86 -7.30
C LEU A 128 -4.74 24.49 -5.97
N ASP A 129 -5.51 25.58 -5.99
CA ASP A 129 -6.01 26.19 -4.74
C ASP A 129 -7.06 25.28 -4.09
N ASP A 130 -7.93 24.64 -4.88
CA ASP A 130 -8.85 23.60 -4.40
C ASP A 130 -8.07 22.42 -3.77
N ILE A 131 -6.90 22.07 -4.31
CA ILE A 131 -6.02 21.03 -3.74
C ILE A 131 -5.46 21.45 -2.38
N GLU A 132 -4.98 22.68 -2.22
CA GLU A 132 -4.49 23.18 -0.93
C GLU A 132 -5.62 23.19 0.10
N ALA A 133 -6.82 23.65 -0.30
CA ALA A 133 -8.00 23.66 0.55
C ALA A 133 -8.39 22.24 0.99
N ALA A 134 -8.46 21.29 0.05
CA ALA A 134 -8.77 19.88 0.34
C ALA A 134 -7.73 19.24 1.27
N ALA A 135 -6.44 19.53 1.07
CA ALA A 135 -5.38 19.04 1.93
C ALA A 135 -5.52 19.58 3.36
N LEU A 136 -5.78 20.87 3.53
CA LEU A 136 -6.01 21.47 4.84
C LEU A 136 -7.30 20.97 5.51
N GLN A 137 -8.37 20.79 4.74
CA GLN A 137 -9.62 20.22 5.23
C GLN A 137 -9.40 18.81 5.77
N LEU A 138 -8.67 17.96 5.03
CA LEU A 138 -8.36 16.61 5.49
C LEU A 138 -7.51 16.62 6.76
N ARG A 139 -6.54 17.53 6.85
CA ARG A 139 -5.69 17.65 8.05
C ARG A 139 -6.48 18.07 9.28
N ASP A 140 -7.46 18.96 9.10
CA ASP A 140 -8.36 19.41 10.15
C ASP A 140 -9.26 18.27 10.62
N GLU A 141 -9.89 17.55 9.68
CA GLU A 141 -10.74 16.38 9.97
C GLU A 141 -9.98 15.29 10.72
N TRP A 142 -8.76 14.95 10.26
CA TRP A 142 -7.95 13.91 10.89
C TRP A 142 -7.24 14.37 12.17
N GLY A 143 -7.42 15.63 12.58
CA GLY A 143 -6.85 16.16 13.83
C GLY A 143 -5.33 16.24 13.85
N VAL A 144 -4.66 16.24 12.70
CA VAL A 144 -3.18 16.26 12.60
C VAL A 144 -2.59 17.68 12.57
N GLY A 145 -3.44 18.69 12.80
CA GLY A 145 -3.10 20.09 12.80
C GLY A 145 -2.75 20.62 11.40
N LYS A 146 -2.64 21.94 11.27
CA LYS A 146 -2.50 22.60 9.95
C LYS A 146 -1.06 22.71 9.44
N GLU A 147 -0.07 22.65 10.34
CA GLU A 147 1.31 23.03 9.99
C GLU A 147 2.37 21.99 10.38
N GLY A 148 2.07 21.11 11.33
CA GLY A 148 3.04 20.16 11.88
C GLY A 148 3.42 19.05 10.89
N PRO A 149 4.62 18.47 11.01
CA PRO A 149 4.97 17.28 10.26
C PRO A 149 4.08 16.10 10.67
N ILE A 150 3.77 15.24 9.72
CA ILE A 150 2.93 14.06 9.94
C ILE A 150 3.83 12.88 10.31
N ALA A 151 3.65 12.25 11.47
CA ALA A 151 4.53 11.18 11.93
C ALA A 151 4.57 9.99 10.95
N SER A 152 3.43 9.33 10.72
CA SER A 152 3.25 8.31 9.69
C SER A 152 1.98 8.58 8.90
N VAL A 153 2.10 8.55 7.57
CA VAL A 153 0.94 8.63 6.66
C VAL A 153 0.21 7.31 6.60
N VAL A 154 0.95 6.19 6.62
CA VAL A 154 0.36 4.86 6.54
C VAL A 154 -0.51 4.58 7.77
N ASP A 155 -0.02 4.89 8.97
CA ASP A 155 -0.81 4.69 10.19
C ASP A 155 -2.09 5.54 10.17
N LEU A 156 -2.03 6.81 9.74
CA LEU A 156 -3.21 7.67 9.60
C LEU A 156 -4.24 7.12 8.63
N LEU A 157 -3.81 6.54 7.50
CA LEU A 157 -4.71 5.90 6.55
C LEU A 157 -5.40 4.68 7.18
N GLU A 158 -4.64 3.82 7.88
CA GLU A 158 -5.20 2.65 8.55
C GLU A 158 -6.17 3.02 9.69
N GLU A 159 -5.89 4.11 10.41
CA GLU A 159 -6.78 4.67 11.44
C GLU A 159 -8.09 5.20 10.86
N HIS A 160 -8.09 5.65 9.60
CA HIS A 160 -9.27 6.17 8.88
C HIS A 160 -9.88 5.15 7.91
N ASP A 161 -9.79 3.86 8.26
CA ASP A 161 -10.42 2.73 7.59
C ASP A 161 -9.97 2.51 6.13
N ILE A 162 -8.73 2.89 5.82
CA ILE A 162 -8.11 2.63 4.52
C ILE A 162 -7.01 1.61 4.71
N LYS A 163 -7.21 0.40 4.19
CA LYS A 163 -6.24 -0.70 4.37
C LYS A 163 -5.01 -0.45 3.53
N VAL A 164 -3.84 -0.35 4.15
CA VAL A 164 -2.57 -0.21 3.43
C VAL A 164 -1.86 -1.55 3.42
N ILE A 165 -1.47 -2.01 2.23
CA ILE A 165 -0.79 -3.29 2.05
C ILE A 165 0.52 -3.06 1.31
N GLU A 166 1.60 -3.66 1.80
CA GLU A 166 2.88 -3.68 1.10
C GLU A 166 3.04 -4.97 0.30
N ILE A 167 3.08 -4.84 -1.03
CA ILE A 167 3.34 -5.96 -1.93
C ILE A 167 4.60 -5.63 -2.73
N GLY A 168 5.45 -6.65 -2.95
CA GLY A 168 6.45 -6.58 -4.01
C GLY A 168 5.74 -6.50 -5.36
N ALA A 169 5.49 -5.27 -5.80
CA ALA A 169 4.79 -4.99 -7.03
C ALA A 169 5.72 -5.28 -8.23
N PRO A 170 5.18 -5.64 -9.39
CA PRO A 170 5.93 -5.66 -10.64
C PRO A 170 6.68 -4.34 -10.85
N SER A 171 7.89 -4.42 -11.41
CA SER A 171 8.72 -3.25 -11.70
C SER A 171 7.92 -2.16 -12.42
N GLY A 172 8.03 -0.92 -11.92
CA GLY A 172 7.36 0.26 -12.50
C GLY A 172 5.98 0.59 -11.92
N ILE A 173 5.55 -0.09 -10.86
CA ILE A 173 4.32 0.24 -10.12
C ILE A 173 4.73 0.74 -8.72
N ASP A 174 4.63 2.04 -8.50
CA ASP A 174 4.93 2.64 -7.19
C ASP A 174 3.79 2.43 -6.18
N GLY A 175 2.54 2.47 -6.67
CA GLY A 175 1.34 2.23 -5.86
C GLY A 175 0.09 2.00 -6.70
N ILE A 176 -0.92 1.40 -6.07
CA ILE A 176 -2.24 1.13 -6.66
C ILE A 176 -3.29 1.29 -5.57
N SER A 177 -4.40 1.96 -5.88
CA SER A 177 -5.59 2.02 -5.04
C SER A 177 -6.78 1.27 -5.64
N GLY A 178 -7.69 0.88 -4.76
CA GLY A 178 -8.99 0.36 -5.18
C GLY A 178 -9.98 0.20 -4.03
N LYS A 179 -11.16 -0.30 -4.39
CA LYS A 179 -12.19 -0.73 -3.44
C LYS A 179 -12.53 -2.19 -3.64
N ALA A 180 -12.84 -2.85 -2.54
CA ALA A 180 -13.22 -4.25 -2.42
C ALA A 180 -14.53 -4.30 -1.61
N GLY A 181 -15.68 -4.21 -2.31
CA GLY A 181 -16.94 -3.83 -1.66
C GLY A 181 -16.81 -2.43 -1.06
N GLU A 182 -17.11 -2.30 0.23
CA GLU A 182 -16.96 -1.03 0.98
C GLU A 182 -15.53 -0.77 1.47
N VAL A 183 -14.65 -1.77 1.43
CA VAL A 183 -13.28 -1.66 1.95
C VAL A 183 -12.40 -0.92 0.95
N SER A 184 -11.89 0.24 1.35
CA SER A 184 -10.91 0.99 0.58
C SER A 184 -9.50 0.50 0.91
N PHE A 185 -8.65 0.34 -0.11
CA PHE A 185 -7.29 -0.10 0.10
C PHE A 185 -6.28 0.61 -0.81
N ILE A 186 -5.04 0.66 -0.33
CA ILE A 186 -3.88 1.19 -1.05
C ILE A 186 -2.75 0.17 -0.97
N ILE A 187 -2.18 -0.14 -2.12
CA ILE A 187 -1.01 -1.02 -2.27
C ILE A 187 0.21 -0.14 -2.50
N LEU A 188 1.26 -0.38 -1.73
CA LEU A 188 2.54 0.30 -1.86
C LEU A 188 3.64 -0.69 -2.19
N ASP A 189 4.66 -0.24 -2.94
CA ASP A 189 5.89 -1.02 -3.10
C ASP A 189 6.61 -1.12 -1.74
N LYS A 190 6.74 -2.36 -1.24
CA LYS A 190 7.46 -2.70 -0.01
C LYS A 190 8.87 -2.11 0.05
N ASN A 191 9.57 -2.03 -1.09
CA ASN A 191 10.97 -1.63 -1.16
C ASN A 191 11.19 -0.12 -1.37
N ALA A 192 10.11 0.64 -1.58
CA ALA A 192 10.22 2.08 -1.73
C ALA A 192 10.68 2.76 -0.41
N PRO A 193 11.45 3.86 -0.48
CA PRO A 193 11.81 4.64 0.70
C PRO A 193 10.59 5.34 1.31
N SER A 194 10.64 5.66 2.60
CA SER A 194 9.48 6.19 3.37
C SER A 194 8.86 7.43 2.74
N ASP A 195 9.67 8.42 2.35
CA ASP A 195 9.19 9.66 1.72
C ASP A 195 8.47 9.41 0.39
N ARG A 196 8.93 8.43 -0.40
CA ARG A 196 8.22 8.00 -1.61
C ARG A 196 6.92 7.29 -1.26
N LYS A 197 6.92 6.39 -0.28
CA LYS A 197 5.69 5.73 0.20
C LYS A 197 4.64 6.73 0.65
N ARG A 198 5.02 7.78 1.39
CA ARG A 198 4.11 8.85 1.85
C ARG A 198 3.44 9.55 0.68
N LEU A 199 4.23 10.02 -0.27
CA LEU A 199 3.72 10.71 -1.46
C LEU A 199 2.85 9.79 -2.31
N THR A 200 3.27 8.55 -2.52
CA THR A 200 2.47 7.56 -3.26
C THR A 200 1.16 7.27 -2.54
N ALA A 201 1.17 7.01 -1.23
CA ALA A 201 -0.03 6.71 -0.46
C ALA A 201 -1.05 7.86 -0.52
N LEU A 202 -0.59 9.11 -0.40
CA LEU A 202 -1.48 10.27 -0.52
C LEU A 202 -1.93 10.56 -1.94
N HIS A 203 -1.10 10.25 -2.95
CA HIS A 203 -1.50 10.30 -4.34
C HIS A 203 -2.62 9.28 -4.63
N GLU A 204 -2.47 8.06 -4.12
CA GLU A 204 -3.48 7.01 -4.20
C GLU A 204 -4.74 7.35 -3.38
N TYR A 205 -4.59 8.00 -2.23
CA TYR A 205 -5.72 8.56 -1.48
C TYR A 205 -6.49 9.60 -2.30
N ALA A 206 -5.79 10.52 -2.97
CA ALA A 206 -6.42 11.51 -3.83
C ALA A 206 -7.21 10.84 -4.96
N HIS A 207 -6.63 9.77 -5.53
CA HIS A 207 -7.30 8.85 -6.42
C HIS A 207 -8.39 8.00 -5.76
N LEU A 208 -8.62 7.96 -4.46
CA LEU A 208 -9.80 7.25 -3.93
C LEU A 208 -10.94 8.21 -3.63
N PHE A 209 -10.60 9.39 -3.11
CA PHE A 209 -11.57 10.23 -2.41
C PHE A 209 -11.77 11.61 -3.04
N LEU A 210 -10.86 12.10 -3.89
CA LEU A 210 -11.10 13.34 -4.61
C LEU A 210 -11.98 13.12 -5.83
N SER A 211 -12.95 14.03 -5.96
CA SER A 211 -13.72 14.25 -7.18
C SER A 211 -13.08 15.37 -7.98
N PHE A 212 -12.96 15.22 -9.28
CA PHE A 212 -12.37 16.22 -10.16
C PHE A 212 -13.45 16.80 -11.07
N ASP A 213 -13.27 18.06 -11.48
CA ASP A 213 -14.08 18.64 -12.55
C ASP A 213 -14.06 17.71 -13.78
N PRO A 214 -15.23 17.31 -14.33
CA PRO A 214 -15.30 16.46 -15.51
C PRO A 214 -14.56 17.01 -16.74
N ALA A 215 -14.31 18.33 -16.79
CA ALA A 215 -13.52 18.96 -17.84
C ALA A 215 -12.01 18.64 -17.76
N HIS A 216 -11.52 18.10 -16.64
CA HIS A 216 -10.12 17.72 -16.52
C HIS A 216 -9.81 16.43 -17.28
N GLU A 217 -8.93 16.55 -18.26
CA GLU A 217 -8.29 15.40 -18.90
C GLU A 217 -7.52 14.54 -17.86
N PRO A 218 -7.38 13.22 -18.06
CA PRO A 218 -6.73 12.32 -17.11
C PRO A 218 -5.33 12.77 -16.67
N ARG A 219 -4.57 13.39 -17.57
CA ARG A 219 -3.23 13.92 -17.27
C ARG A 219 -3.24 15.12 -16.32
N ALA A 220 -4.29 15.94 -16.37
CA ALA A 220 -4.46 17.06 -15.45
C ALA A 220 -4.84 16.55 -14.05
N GLN A 221 -5.77 15.59 -13.98
CA GLN A 221 -6.15 14.93 -12.72
C GLN A 221 -4.94 14.28 -12.04
N GLU A 222 -4.09 13.57 -12.78
CA GLU A 222 -2.87 12.96 -12.25
C GLU A 222 -1.93 13.99 -11.58
N LYS A 223 -1.77 15.16 -12.20
CA LYS A 223 -0.96 16.25 -11.63
C LYS A 223 -1.59 16.79 -10.35
N LEU A 224 -2.92 16.91 -10.30
CA LEU A 224 -3.64 17.36 -9.12
C LEU A 224 -3.52 16.34 -7.98
N CYS A 225 -3.64 15.03 -8.25
CA CYS A 225 -3.41 13.96 -7.27
C CYS A 225 -1.99 14.00 -6.69
N HIS A 226 -0.96 14.16 -7.54
CA HIS A 226 0.41 14.34 -7.04
C HIS A 226 0.56 15.59 -6.18
N SER A 227 -0.10 16.69 -6.57
CA SER A 227 -0.05 17.95 -5.82
C SER A 227 -0.74 17.82 -4.46
N PHE A 228 -1.80 17.02 -4.36
CA PHE A 228 -2.51 16.74 -3.11
C PHE A 228 -1.57 16.15 -2.05
N GLY A 229 -0.87 15.06 -2.36
CA GLY A 229 0.01 14.43 -1.38
C GLY A 229 1.12 15.36 -0.92
N ALA A 230 1.65 16.16 -1.84
CA ALA A 230 2.66 17.14 -1.52
C ALA A 230 2.09 18.29 -0.66
N ALA A 231 0.86 18.76 -0.93
CA ALA A 231 0.15 19.78 -0.15
C ALA A 231 -0.23 19.30 1.25
N PHE A 232 -0.67 18.05 1.36
CA PHE A 232 -1.00 17.44 2.64
C PHE A 232 0.22 17.31 3.55
N LEU A 233 1.37 16.91 3.01
CA LEU A 233 2.61 16.81 3.79
C LEU A 233 3.22 18.17 4.15
N MET A 234 3.18 19.13 3.22
CA MET A 234 3.78 20.45 3.40
C MET A 234 2.88 21.54 2.79
N PRO A 235 1.86 22.00 3.55
CA PRO A 235 0.91 23.02 3.08
C PRO A 235 1.60 24.32 2.64
N ARG A 236 0.94 25.10 1.78
CA ARG A 236 1.50 26.34 1.22
C ARG A 236 2.13 27.26 2.29
N ASP A 237 1.45 27.50 3.40
CA ASP A 237 1.93 28.41 4.45
C ASP A 237 3.21 27.89 5.14
N VAL A 238 3.30 26.57 5.34
CA VAL A 238 4.51 25.91 5.84
C VAL A 238 5.65 26.08 4.83
N LEU A 239 5.38 25.82 3.55
CA LEU A 239 6.36 25.97 2.48
C LEU A 239 6.92 27.40 2.40
N VAL A 240 6.04 28.41 2.46
CA VAL A 240 6.41 29.82 2.43
C VAL A 240 7.18 30.23 3.68
N ARG A 241 6.83 29.70 4.86
CA ARG A 241 7.57 29.97 6.09
C ARG A 241 9.00 29.42 6.02
N GLU A 242 9.16 28.19 5.54
CA GLU A 242 10.46 27.50 5.50
C GLU A 242 11.38 28.05 4.40
N LEU A 243 10.83 28.38 3.23
CA LEU A 243 11.62 28.80 2.07
C LEU A 243 11.62 30.31 1.84
N GLY A 244 10.65 31.04 2.38
CA GLY A 244 10.34 32.42 2.02
C GLY A 244 9.36 32.51 0.84
N ALA A 245 8.81 33.71 0.62
CA ALA A 245 7.82 33.95 -0.44
C ALA A 245 8.43 34.04 -1.85
N ASN A 246 9.70 34.43 -1.97
CA ASN A 246 10.41 34.58 -3.26
C ASN A 246 11.88 34.22 -3.08
N ARG A 247 12.41 33.38 -3.97
CA ARG A 247 13.79 32.88 -3.93
C ARG A 247 14.41 32.82 -5.32
N SER A 248 15.66 33.27 -5.42
CA SER A 248 16.49 33.08 -6.61
C SER A 248 17.19 31.72 -6.63
N ASP A 249 17.34 31.07 -5.47
CA ASP A 249 17.91 29.74 -5.33
C ASP A 249 17.48 29.05 -4.02
N ILE A 250 17.61 27.72 -4.01
CA ILE A 250 17.40 26.87 -2.83
C ILE A 250 18.54 25.86 -2.78
N SER A 251 19.26 25.79 -1.66
CA SER A 251 20.36 24.84 -1.50
C SER A 251 19.85 23.41 -1.26
N PHE A 252 20.64 22.41 -1.66
CA PHE A 252 20.31 21.02 -1.36
C PHE A 252 20.34 20.68 0.14
N ALA A 253 21.09 21.45 0.95
CA ALA A 253 21.09 21.30 2.40
C ALA A 253 19.76 21.71 3.02
N GLU A 254 19.16 22.83 2.58
CA GLU A 254 17.80 23.24 2.97
C GLU A 254 16.78 22.16 2.59
N LEU A 255 16.82 21.68 1.34
CA LEU A 255 15.90 20.63 0.86
C LEU A 255 16.03 19.33 1.66
N LYS A 256 17.26 18.93 1.99
CA LYS A 256 17.53 17.74 2.82
C LYS A 256 16.94 17.91 4.22
N ALA A 257 17.15 19.07 4.85
CA ALA A 257 16.60 19.34 6.18
C ALA A 257 15.06 19.25 6.18
N LEU A 258 14.41 19.85 5.18
CA LEU A 258 12.95 19.77 5.04
C LEU A 258 12.44 18.36 4.75
N LYS A 259 13.16 17.59 3.95
CA LYS A 259 12.86 16.16 3.72
C LYS A 259 12.88 15.36 5.02
N GLU A 260 13.92 15.55 5.82
CA GLU A 260 14.11 14.84 7.09
C GLU A 260 13.08 15.29 8.15
N GLN A 261 12.64 16.55 8.11
CA GLN A 261 11.66 17.10 9.04
C GLN A 261 10.20 16.76 8.69
N TYR A 262 9.80 16.91 7.43
CA TYR A 262 8.39 16.79 6.99
C TYR A 262 8.07 15.46 6.29
N GLY A 263 9.10 14.67 5.93
CA GLY A 263 8.93 13.39 5.26
C GLY A 263 8.41 13.52 3.83
N ILE A 264 8.87 14.55 3.12
CA ILE A 264 8.55 14.83 1.71
C ILE A 264 9.84 14.81 0.89
N SER A 265 9.82 14.28 -0.34
CA SER A 265 11.03 14.23 -1.16
C SER A 265 11.51 15.62 -1.57
N MET A 266 12.83 15.78 -1.75
CA MET A 266 13.44 17.04 -2.21
C MET A 266 12.85 17.48 -3.55
N GLN A 267 12.60 16.52 -4.45
CA GLN A 267 11.95 16.78 -5.73
C GLN A 267 10.52 17.30 -5.58
N ALA A 268 9.74 16.76 -4.64
CA ALA A 268 8.39 17.24 -4.38
C ALA A 268 8.39 18.65 -3.74
N ILE A 269 9.34 18.95 -2.85
CA ILE A 269 9.53 20.30 -2.31
C ILE A 269 9.81 21.28 -3.45
N LEU A 270 10.76 20.97 -4.34
CA LEU A 270 11.09 21.83 -5.49
C LEU A 270 9.89 22.02 -6.43
N TYR A 271 9.14 20.95 -6.69
CA TYR A 271 7.95 21.03 -7.51
C TYR A 271 6.90 21.94 -6.91
N ARG A 272 6.64 21.83 -5.60
CA ARG A 272 5.72 22.73 -4.88
C ARG A 272 6.22 24.16 -4.85
N ALA A 273 7.50 24.39 -4.57
CA ALA A 273 8.08 25.74 -4.55
C ALA A 273 7.87 26.45 -5.89
N ARG A 274 8.00 25.73 -6.99
CA ARG A 274 7.68 26.23 -8.34
C ARG A 274 6.18 26.46 -8.54
N GLN A 275 5.33 25.54 -8.11
CA GLN A 275 3.86 25.69 -8.22
C GLN A 275 3.34 26.91 -7.46
N GLN A 276 3.91 27.17 -6.28
CA GLN A 276 3.55 28.29 -5.41
C GLN A 276 4.26 29.61 -5.76
N GLY A 277 5.04 29.62 -6.85
CA GLY A 277 5.73 30.82 -7.33
C GLY A 277 6.94 31.26 -6.49
N ILE A 278 7.37 30.46 -5.50
CA ILE A 278 8.53 30.75 -4.65
C ILE A 278 9.82 30.76 -5.49
N ILE A 279 9.92 29.85 -6.46
CA ILE A 279 11.01 29.82 -7.44
C ILE A 279 10.47 29.86 -8.86
N SER A 280 11.27 30.40 -9.79
CA SER A 280 10.92 30.40 -11.21
C SER A 280 11.06 29.00 -11.84
N GLN A 281 10.41 28.82 -13.00
CA GLN A 281 10.57 27.62 -13.82
C GLN A 281 12.05 27.33 -14.13
N TYR A 282 12.84 28.38 -14.40
CA TYR A 282 14.27 28.26 -14.72
C TYR A 282 15.06 27.68 -13.53
N VAL A 283 14.84 28.19 -12.32
CA VAL A 283 15.52 27.71 -11.11
C VAL A 283 15.17 26.25 -10.84
N TYR A 284 13.87 25.90 -10.96
CA TYR A 284 13.40 24.53 -10.82
C TYR A 284 14.10 23.58 -11.80
N GLU A 285 14.11 23.89 -13.10
CA GLU A 285 14.72 23.05 -14.13
C GLU A 285 16.23 22.87 -13.91
N ARG A 286 16.92 23.95 -13.52
CA ARG A 286 18.35 23.92 -13.18
C ARG A 286 18.64 22.96 -12.03
N LEU A 287 17.90 23.08 -10.92
CA LEU A 287 18.07 22.23 -9.74
C LEU A 287 17.70 20.77 -10.04
N MET A 288 16.62 20.53 -10.77
CA MET A 288 16.23 19.17 -11.21
C MET A 288 17.28 18.52 -12.12
N LYS A 289 17.93 19.31 -12.99
CA LYS A 289 19.04 18.83 -13.84
C LYS A 289 20.25 18.44 -12.99
N GLN A 290 20.59 19.25 -11.98
CA GLN A 290 21.67 18.92 -11.03
C GLN A 290 21.35 17.65 -10.24
N MET A 291 20.13 17.51 -9.70
CA MET A 291 19.70 16.28 -9.02
C MET A 291 19.81 15.05 -9.91
N SER A 292 19.47 15.19 -11.19
CA SER A 292 19.61 14.10 -12.17
C SER A 292 21.07 13.74 -12.40
N ALA A 293 21.96 14.72 -12.52
CA ALA A 293 23.40 14.50 -12.68
C ALA A 293 24.03 13.79 -11.46
N PHE A 294 23.51 14.04 -10.26
CA PHE A 294 23.92 13.34 -9.03
C PHE A 294 23.25 11.97 -8.83
N GLY A 295 22.35 11.54 -9.72
CA GLY A 295 21.58 10.29 -9.58
C GLY A 295 20.45 10.36 -8.54
N TRP A 296 20.15 11.54 -8.02
CA TRP A 296 19.18 11.74 -6.93
C TRP A 296 17.71 11.63 -7.37
N ARG A 297 17.45 11.42 -8.67
CA ARG A 297 16.11 11.03 -9.15
C ARG A 297 15.67 9.68 -8.59
N MET A 298 16.64 8.78 -8.38
CA MET A 298 16.39 7.43 -7.86
C MET A 298 16.57 7.36 -6.34
N LYS A 299 17.66 7.94 -5.83
CA LYS A 299 17.99 7.93 -4.40
C LYS A 299 18.47 9.32 -3.97
N GLU A 300 17.60 10.05 -3.29
CA GLU A 300 17.92 11.36 -2.72
C GLU A 300 18.82 11.22 -1.47
N PRO A 301 19.63 12.23 -1.16
CA PRO A 301 20.34 12.30 0.11
C PRO A 301 19.38 12.61 1.28
N GLY A 302 19.76 12.15 2.47
CA GLY A 302 18.94 12.25 3.68
C GLY A 302 17.82 11.21 3.73
N GLU A 303 17.36 10.91 4.93
CA GLU A 303 16.31 9.92 5.17
C GLU A 303 15.32 10.45 6.20
N TYR A 304 14.02 10.34 5.88
CA TYR A 304 12.98 10.61 6.86
C TYR A 304 13.07 9.55 7.97
N PRO A 305 13.18 9.94 9.26
CA PRO A 305 13.53 9.02 10.34
C PRO A 305 12.44 8.00 10.66
N VAL A 306 11.18 8.27 10.28
CA VAL A 306 10.07 7.35 10.53
C VAL A 306 9.90 6.42 9.31
N ARG A 307 9.83 5.12 9.59
CA ARG A 307 9.60 4.11 8.57
C ARG A 307 8.10 4.02 8.26
N GLU A 308 7.71 4.32 7.02
CA GLU A 308 6.35 4.04 6.56
C GLU A 308 6.18 2.53 6.31
N ARG A 309 5.30 1.91 7.09
CA ARG A 309 4.84 0.54 6.90
C ARG A 309 3.50 0.37 7.61
N PRO A 310 2.60 -0.50 7.12
CA PRO A 310 1.40 -0.88 7.85
C PRO A 310 1.77 -1.51 9.20
N GLN A 311 1.06 -1.14 10.26
CA GLN A 311 1.31 -1.66 11.60
C GLN A 311 0.06 -2.26 12.24
N ARG A 312 -1.12 -1.80 11.82
CA ARG A 312 -2.38 -2.17 12.48
C ARG A 312 -2.64 -3.68 12.42
N PHE A 313 -2.32 -4.35 11.32
CA PHE A 313 -2.43 -5.81 11.23
C PHE A 313 -1.61 -6.53 12.31
N ASP A 314 -0.31 -6.20 12.42
CA ASP A 314 0.58 -6.83 13.40
C ASP A 314 0.14 -6.51 14.85
N GLN A 315 -0.35 -5.29 15.11
CA GLN A 315 -0.90 -4.91 16.41
C GLN A 315 -2.14 -5.75 16.79
N LEU A 316 -3.11 -5.86 15.87
CA LEU A 316 -4.31 -6.69 16.06
C LEU A 316 -3.94 -8.16 16.23
N LEU A 317 -2.94 -8.64 15.49
CA LEU A 317 -2.46 -10.02 15.54
C LEU A 317 -1.90 -10.35 16.92
N HIS A 318 -1.01 -9.50 17.44
CA HIS A 318 -0.42 -9.68 18.76
C HIS A 318 -1.45 -9.54 19.89
N ARG A 319 -2.41 -8.62 19.75
CA ARG A 319 -3.54 -8.52 20.66
C ARG A 319 -4.39 -9.80 20.65
N ALA A 320 -4.73 -10.33 19.48
CA ALA A 320 -5.58 -11.53 19.35
C ALA A 320 -4.93 -12.77 19.95
N ILE A 321 -3.60 -12.89 19.86
CA ILE A 321 -2.86 -13.97 20.55
C ILE A 321 -2.88 -13.75 22.07
N SER A 322 -2.72 -12.51 22.53
CA SER A 322 -2.61 -12.18 23.95
C SER A 322 -3.95 -12.31 24.69
N GLU A 323 -5.05 -11.99 24.02
CA GLU A 323 -6.43 -12.18 24.48
C GLU A 323 -6.96 -13.61 24.22
N GLU A 324 -6.10 -14.51 23.74
CA GLU A 324 -6.43 -15.91 23.43
C GLU A 324 -7.58 -16.12 22.42
N PHE A 325 -7.93 -15.08 21.64
CA PHE A 325 -8.92 -15.18 20.56
C PHE A 325 -8.46 -16.10 19.43
N ILE A 326 -7.15 -16.17 19.19
CA ILE A 326 -6.54 -17.07 18.20
C ILE A 326 -5.31 -17.78 18.77
N SER A 327 -5.07 -19.01 18.30
CA SER A 327 -3.84 -19.74 18.60
C SER A 327 -2.64 -19.17 17.81
N ILE A 328 -1.42 -19.47 18.26
CA ILE A 328 -0.19 -19.12 17.51
C ILE A 328 -0.21 -19.72 16.10
N SER A 329 -0.75 -20.93 15.94
CA SER A 329 -0.88 -21.57 14.63
C SER A 329 -1.82 -20.78 13.72
N LYS A 330 -2.96 -20.30 14.24
CA LYS A 330 -3.87 -19.44 13.47
C LYS A 330 -3.24 -18.09 13.15
N ALA A 331 -2.51 -17.48 14.08
CA ALA A 331 -1.76 -16.24 13.81
C ALA A 331 -0.69 -16.43 12.73
N SER A 332 0.05 -17.54 12.77
CA SER A 332 1.02 -17.92 11.74
C SER A 332 0.38 -18.10 10.37
N PHE A 333 -0.85 -18.62 10.32
CA PHE A 333 -1.63 -18.69 9.10
C PHE A 333 -2.04 -17.30 8.60
N LEU A 334 -2.67 -16.48 9.45
CA LEU A 334 -3.16 -15.14 9.10
C LEU A 334 -2.05 -14.19 8.69
N ALA A 335 -0.89 -14.22 9.34
CA ALA A 335 0.23 -13.35 9.02
C ALA A 335 1.11 -13.89 7.87
N ASN A 336 0.84 -15.11 7.41
CA ASN A 336 1.70 -15.85 6.48
C ASN A 336 3.19 -15.89 6.91
N LYS A 337 3.43 -15.99 8.23
CA LYS A 337 4.76 -16.06 8.86
C LYS A 337 5.00 -17.46 9.46
N PRO A 338 6.24 -17.95 9.57
CA PRO A 338 6.54 -19.16 10.35
C PRO A 338 6.13 -19.01 11.82
N ILE A 339 5.74 -20.09 12.49
CA ILE A 339 5.37 -20.08 13.92
C ILE A 339 6.50 -19.49 14.78
N GLU A 340 7.75 -19.88 14.51
CA GLU A 340 8.90 -19.36 15.25
C GLU A 340 9.08 -17.85 15.09
N ARG A 341 8.76 -17.31 13.92
CA ARG A 341 8.79 -15.85 13.70
C ARG A 341 7.77 -15.15 14.60
N ILE A 342 6.55 -15.66 14.68
CA ILE A 342 5.51 -15.13 15.58
C ILE A 342 5.95 -15.23 17.04
N ARG A 343 6.57 -16.34 17.44
CA ARG A 343 7.10 -16.53 18.81
C ARG A 343 8.17 -15.49 19.15
N LEU A 344 9.14 -15.27 18.26
CA LEU A 344 10.19 -14.27 18.45
C LEU A 344 9.64 -12.85 18.53
N GLU A 345 8.70 -12.48 17.65
CA GLU A 345 8.08 -11.15 17.63
C GLU A 345 7.38 -10.85 18.98
N ARG A 346 6.72 -11.83 19.59
CA ARG A 346 6.03 -11.66 20.89
C ARG A 346 6.94 -11.35 22.07
N ILE A 347 8.16 -11.88 22.07
CA ILE A 347 9.12 -11.68 23.16
C ILE A 347 10.20 -10.65 22.79
N LEU A 348 10.05 -9.97 21.65
CA LEU A 348 11.06 -9.09 21.09
C LEU A 348 12.44 -9.78 20.98
N GLY A 349 12.46 -11.05 20.57
CA GLY A 349 13.66 -11.90 20.61
C GLY A 349 14.79 -11.46 19.67
N ASP A 350 14.49 -10.61 18.69
CA ASP A 350 15.47 -9.97 17.80
C ASP A 350 15.95 -8.60 18.33
N ALA A 351 15.43 -8.13 19.47
CA ALA A 351 15.84 -6.85 20.03
C ALA A 351 17.32 -6.91 20.42
N PRO A 352 18.11 -5.88 20.09
CA PRO A 352 19.50 -5.82 20.53
C PRO A 352 19.51 -5.88 22.07
N ALA A 353 20.31 -6.79 22.62
CA ALA A 353 20.58 -6.79 24.04
C ALA A 353 21.22 -5.44 24.39
N TYR A 354 20.61 -4.68 25.29
CA TYR A 354 21.25 -3.51 25.86
C TYR A 354 22.42 -4.01 26.72
N SER A 355 23.65 -3.75 26.25
CA SER A 355 24.90 -3.95 26.99
C SER A 355 25.17 -2.80 27.93
#